data_AF-A0A327HG96-F1
#
_entry.id   AF-A0A327HG96-F1
#
_cell.length_a   1.000
_cell.length_b   1.000
_cell.length_c   1.000
_cell.angle_alpha   90.00
_cell.angle_beta   90.00
_cell.angle_gamma   90.00
#
_symmetry.space_group_name_H-M   'P 1'
#
loop_
_entity.id
_entity.type
_entity.pdbx_description
1 polymer ?
#
loop_
_entity_poly.entity_id
_entity_poly.type
_entity_poly.pdbx_seq_one_letter_code
_entity_poly.pdbx_strand_id
1 'polypeptide(L)' 'MAFCTNCGQMLADGTRFCRFCGSQQPSQELIARLRMEAEAIRFQMQQMQQANYGQQQNQQRW' A
#
# COMPACT_ATOMS: atom_id res chain seq x y z
N MET A 1 1.86 -11.07 12.89
CA MET A 1 1.33 -10.31 14.06
C MET A 1 0.76 -9.02 13.54
N ALA A 2 -0.55 -8.82 13.74
CA ALA A 2 -1.28 -7.65 13.27
C ALA A 2 -1.80 -6.83 14.46
N PHE A 3 -2.10 -5.56 14.24
CA PHE A 3 -2.72 -4.70 15.23
C PHE A 3 -4.12 -4.32 14.77
N CYS A 4 -5.05 -4.20 15.71
CA CYS A 4 -6.40 -3.73 15.41
C CYS A 4 -6.34 -2.30 14.85
N THR A 5 -6.91 -2.08 13.66
CA THR A 5 -6.95 -0.76 13.02
C THR A 5 -7.84 0.25 13.76
N ASN A 6 -8.65 -0.21 14.72
CA ASN A 6 -9.56 0.63 15.49
C ASN A 6 -9.07 0.91 16.91
N CYS A 7 -8.58 -0.11 17.64
CA CYS A 7 -8.17 0.03 19.04
C CYS A 7 -6.67 -0.19 19.31
N GLY A 8 -5.89 -0.52 18.29
CA GLY A 8 -4.43 -0.70 18.41
C GLY A 8 -3.98 -1.93 19.20
N GLN A 9 -4.90 -2.78 19.69
CA GLN A 9 -4.55 -4.01 20.40
C GLN A 9 -3.90 -5.03 19.46
N MET A 10 -2.96 -5.80 20.00
CA MET A 10 -2.30 -6.88 19.26
C MET A 10 -3.28 -8.02 19.00
N LEU A 11 -3.37 -8.44 17.75
CA LEU A 11 -4.23 -9.51 17.26
C LEU A 11 -3.40 -10.66 16.68
N ALA A 12 -3.97 -11.86 16.79
CA ALA A 12 -3.43 -13.02 16.09
C ALA A 12 -3.62 -12.85 14.57
N ASP A 13 -2.71 -13.45 13.81
CA ASP A 13 -2.74 -13.35 12.35
C ASP A 13 -4.04 -13.97 11.79
N GLY A 14 -4.64 -13.32 10.79
CA GLY A 14 -5.88 -13.78 10.16
C GLY A 14 -7.17 -13.65 10.99
N THR A 15 -7.15 -12.96 12.13
CA THR A 15 -8.36 -12.75 12.95
C THR A 15 -9.37 -11.86 12.22
N ARG A 16 -10.63 -12.30 12.04
CA ARG A 16 -11.69 -11.52 11.37
C ARG A 16 -12.32 -10.42 12.23
N PHE A 17 -12.30 -10.56 13.56
CA PHE A 17 -12.89 -9.60 14.49
C PHE A 17 -11.95 -9.34 15.67
N CYS A 18 -11.82 -8.08 16.09
CA CYS A 18 -11.03 -7.75 17.26
C CYS A 18 -11.71 -8.30 18.52
N ARG A 19 -11.04 -9.18 19.27
CA ARG A 19 -11.53 -9.71 20.55
C ARG A 19 -11.67 -8.66 21.67
N PHE A 20 -11.10 -7.47 21.47
CA PHE A 20 -11.11 -6.39 22.47
C PHE A 20 -12.19 -5.34 22.21
N CYS A 21 -12.33 -4.87 20.97
CA CYS A 21 -13.31 -3.82 20.62
C CYS A 21 -14.43 -4.30 19.68
N GLY A 22 -14.39 -5.55 19.21
CA GLY A 22 -15.43 -6.11 18.33
C GLY A 22 -15.36 -5.65 16.87
N SER A 23 -14.43 -4.74 16.50
CA SER A 23 -14.35 -4.25 15.12
C SER A 23 -13.92 -5.34 14.15
N GLN A 24 -14.58 -5.39 12.99
CA GLN A 24 -14.19 -6.29 11.91
C GLN A 24 -12.83 -5.88 11.35
N GLN A 25 -11.93 -6.85 11.25
CA GLN A 25 -10.62 -6.67 10.66
C GLN A 25 -10.69 -6.89 9.14
N PRO A 26 -9.88 -6.15 8.36
CA PRO A 26 -9.81 -6.36 6.93
C PRO A 26 -9.39 -7.80 6.62
N SER A 27 -10.00 -8.39 5.59
CA SER A 27 -9.65 -9.73 5.14
C SER A 27 -8.24 -9.78 4.55
N GLN A 28 -7.59 -10.94 4.65
CA GLN A 28 -6.25 -11.16 4.04
C GLN A 28 -6.26 -10.87 2.53
N GLU A 29 -7.37 -11.17 1.84
CA GLU A 29 -7.53 -10.87 0.42
C GLU A 29 -7.50 -9.37 0.13
N LEU A 30 -8.23 -8.57 0.92
CA LEU A 30 -8.21 -7.11 0.77
C LEU A 30 -6.80 -6.56 1.00
N ILE A 31 -6.12 -7.04 2.05
CA ILE A 31 -4.74 -6.64 2.33
C ILE A 31 -3.79 -7.01 1.18
N ALA A 32 -3.93 -8.21 0.60
CA ALA A 32 -3.13 -8.63 -0.54
C ALA A 32 -3.37 -7.74 -1.78
N ARG A 33 -4.64 -7.44 -2.08
CA ARG A 33 -5.01 -6.54 -3.20
C ARG A 33 -4.43 -5.13 -3.01
N LEU A 34 -4.55 -4.57 -1.81
CA LEU A 34 -4.01 -3.24 -1.51
C LEU A 34 -2.48 -3.20 -1.63
N ARG A 35 -1.77 -4.27 -1.28
CA ARG A 35 -0.31 -4.36 -1.47
C ARG A 35 0.08 -4.36 -2.94
N MET A 36 -0.62 -5.13 -3.77
CA MET A 36 -0.37 -5.15 -5.22
C MET A 36 -0.65 -3.79 -5.86
N GLU A 37 -1.75 -3.14 -5.46
CA GLU A 37 -2.09 -1.80 -5.97
C GLU A 37 -1.05 -0.75 -5.57
N ALA A 38 -0.59 -0.77 -4.31
CA ALA A 38 0.47 0.13 -3.83
C ALA A 38 1.79 -0.06 -4.60
N GLU A 39 2.13 -1.30 -4.98
CA GLU A 39 3.30 -1.58 -5.80
C GLU A 39 3.15 -1.07 -7.24
N ALA A 40 1.99 -1.27 -7.85
CA ALA A 40 1.69 -0.75 -9.19
C ALA A 40 1.80 0.79 -9.25
N ILE A 41 1.26 1.49 -8.24
CA ILE A 41 1.37 2.95 -8.14
C ILE A 41 2.84 3.39 -8.04
N ARG A 42 3.64 2.71 -7.21
CA ARG A 42 5.08 3.00 -7.07
C ARG A 42 5.82 2.83 -8.40
N PHE A 43 5.54 1.75 -9.13
CA PHE A 43 6.14 1.49 -10.43
C PHE A 43 5.74 2.54 -11.47
N GLN A 44 4.45 2.91 -11.51
CA GLN A 44 3.95 3.95 -12.41
C GLN A 44 4.63 5.30 -12.14
N MET A 45 4.77 5.69 -10.87
CA MET A 45 5.44 6.93 -10.49
C MET A 45 6.92 6.93 -10.90
N GLN A 46 7.62 5.81 -10.73
CA GLN A 46 9.02 5.66 -11.15
C GLN A 46 9.18 5.82 -12.67
N GLN A 47 8.29 5.21 -13.46
CA GLN A 47 8.30 5.36 -14.92
C GLN A 47 8.05 6.81 -15.34
N MET A 48 7.07 7.48 -14.72
CA MET A 48 6.76 8.88 -15.03
C MET A 48 7.94 9.80 -14.72
N GLN A 49 8.64 9.57 -13.60
CA GLN A 49 9.82 10.34 -13.24
C GLN A 49 10.95 10.18 -14.28
N GLN A 50 11.19 8.96 -14.74
CA GLN A 50 12.20 8.70 -15.78
C GLN A 50 11.83 9.35 -17.12
N ALA A 51 10.56 9.26 -17.52
CA ALA A 51 10.09 9.89 -18.75
C ALA A 51 10.25 11.41 -18.71
N ASN A 52 9.94 12.05 -17.58
CA ASN A 52 10.15 13.49 -17.39
C ASN A 52 11.64 13.86 -17.45
N TYR A 53 12.51 13.10 -16.79
CA TYR A 53 13.96 13.35 -16.81
C TYR A 53 14.55 13.26 -18.23
N GLY A 54 14.15 12.26 -19.02
CA GLY A 54 14.59 12.14 -20.42
C GLY A 54 14.12 13.30 -21.31
N GLN A 55 12.89 13.77 -21.12
CA GLN A 55 12.36 14.95 -21.82
C GLN A 55 13.13 16.23 -21.44
N GLN A 56 13.39 16.43 -20.14
CA GLN A 56 14.15 17.59 -19.65
C GLN A 56 15.59 17.61 -20.17
N GLN A 57 16.27 16.46 -20.26
CA GLN A 57 17.62 16.40 -20.82
C GLN A 57 17.64 16.77 -22.31
N ASN A 58 16.65 16.30 -23.08
CA ASN A 58 16.57 16.63 -24.51
C ASN A 58 16.27 18.13 -24.72
N GLN A 59 15.45 18.73 -23.85
CA GLN A 59 15.11 20.15 -23.92
C GLN A 59 16.29 21.07 -23.57
N GLN A 60 17.22 20.62 -22.73
CA GLN A 60 18.46 21.34 -22.37
C GLN A 60 19.60 21.14 -23.38
N ARG A 61 19.36 20.40 -24.47
CA ARG A 61 20.38 20.01 -25.45
C ARG A 61 20.48 20.95 -26.66
N TRP A 62 19.91 22.16 -26.56
CA TRP A 62 19.94 23.24 -27.56
C TRP A 62 20.56 24.50 -26.97
#